data_AF-A0A1Q7RLM6-F1
#
_entry.id   AF-A0A1Q7RLM6-F1
#
_cell.length_a   1.000
_cell.length_b   1.000
_cell.length_c   1.000
_cell.angle_alpha   90.00
_cell.angle_beta   90.00
_cell.angle_gamma   90.00
#
_symmetry.space_group_name_H-M   'P 1'
#
loop_
_entity.id
_entity.type
_entity.pdbx_description
1 polymer ?
#
loop_
_entity_poly.entity_id
_entity_poly.type
_entity_poly.pdbx_seq_one_letter_code
_entity_poly.pdbx_strand_id
1 'polypeptide(L)'
;MADVPGPREKRAAILVIHGIGEQRPYEALDAFVQGVARCLRVPPGTMQHRLSWRDGRAESLIRMPLAAPLNDTGAVAIDLYEHYWAAQVERRIGLRRVLAWVVRTSLTPLRSWTTNPRLLEQERWHSKLLLVLREFARAVALIVIALLILFPFLWALLQERAIGPPGGPPRMQGVVSASFAEAWAGVSRAPHPLLLILWAAMIGLAIAQIVNWRRLLKGAARDQASLARATYPLWRTATLVMAAVLLAGAWALDARRGLRAAELALGVVGALWNRPTLAVLADVAAILVLRRFLIKFLGDVALYVNEDERAFSFRTRDEVLQAAQRHLRALLLDPRYAAVYVAGHSLGSVIAYDTIGLAVREMRSDPDSADPAVRSDGPDRLTRAGFDRLRGLLTFGSPLDKIQYFFRTDVRDTQAIRAQILSSLHGFRRRASGREYGDMRLARYRMPAPPRFLWLNVFSCVDPVSGRLDYFSVDQQVHLWFARPLNAHLGYWTDRRFYEHVVTWLRSNPR
;
A
#
# COMPACT_ATOMS: atom_id res chain seq x y z
N MET A 1 5.49 44.23 -15.12
CA MET A 1 4.59 43.70 -16.15
C MET A 1 3.74 42.60 -15.51
N ALA A 2 2.52 42.95 -15.10
CA ALA A 2 1.55 41.97 -14.61
C ALA A 2 1.00 41.22 -15.83
N ASP A 3 1.19 39.91 -15.84
CA ASP A 3 0.70 39.00 -16.86
C ASP A 3 -0.83 39.04 -16.87
N VAL A 4 -1.41 39.62 -17.91
CA VAL A 4 -2.87 39.63 -18.13
C VAL A 4 -3.26 38.18 -18.39
N PRO A 5 -4.11 37.53 -17.57
CA PRO A 5 -4.43 36.13 -17.78
C PRO A 5 -5.28 36.02 -19.05
N GLY A 6 -4.66 35.56 -20.14
CA GLY A 6 -5.36 35.05 -21.31
C GLY A 6 -6.39 33.98 -20.90
N PRO A 7 -7.33 33.60 -21.79
CA PRO A 7 -8.38 32.63 -21.49
C PRO A 7 -7.74 31.39 -20.85
N ARG A 8 -7.98 31.21 -19.53
CA ARG A 8 -7.31 30.18 -18.74
C ARG A 8 -7.58 28.84 -19.39
N GLU A 9 -6.54 28.25 -20.01
CA GLU A 9 -6.59 26.90 -20.55
C GLU A 9 -7.23 25.98 -19.51
N LYS A 10 -8.34 25.34 -19.87
CA LYS A 10 -9.02 24.39 -18.99
C LYS A 10 -8.09 23.19 -18.77
N ARG A 11 -7.96 22.76 -17.51
CA ARG A 11 -7.13 21.62 -17.13
C ARG A 11 -7.96 20.54 -16.44
N ALA A 12 -7.44 19.33 -16.41
CA ALA A 12 -7.92 18.26 -15.55
C ALA A 12 -6.94 18.07 -14.38
N ALA A 13 -7.44 17.71 -13.21
CA ALA A 13 -6.63 17.28 -12.07
C ALA A 13 -6.81 15.78 -11.83
N ILE A 14 -5.74 15.05 -11.49
CA ILE A 14 -5.80 13.68 -11.00
C ILE A 14 -5.15 13.62 -9.62
N LEU A 15 -5.93 13.28 -8.61
CA LEU A 15 -5.44 13.02 -7.25
C LEU A 15 -5.13 11.53 -7.09
N VAL A 16 -3.85 11.18 -7.01
CA VAL A 16 -3.37 9.80 -6.82
C VAL A 16 -3.20 9.54 -5.33
N ILE A 17 -3.91 8.55 -4.81
CA ILE A 17 -3.82 8.08 -3.42
C ILE A 17 -3.23 6.68 -3.44
N HIS A 18 -2.00 6.58 -2.94
CA HIS A 18 -1.23 5.35 -2.98
C HIS A 18 -1.70 4.34 -1.92
N GLY A 19 -1.27 3.08 -2.06
CA GLY A 19 -1.60 2.00 -1.15
C GLY A 19 -0.73 1.95 0.11
N ILE A 20 -0.97 0.91 0.90
CA ILE A 20 -0.18 0.58 2.09
C ILE A 20 1.24 0.13 1.71
N GLY A 21 2.29 0.62 2.38
CA GLY A 21 3.66 0.20 2.06
C GLY A 21 4.78 1.09 2.60
N GLU A 22 6.04 0.73 2.27
CA GLU A 22 7.25 1.56 2.45
C GLU A 22 7.51 2.46 1.23
N GLN A 23 6.44 2.90 0.57
CA GLN A 23 6.55 3.75 -0.62
C GLN A 23 7.19 5.07 -0.20
N ARG A 24 8.24 5.47 -0.91
CA ARG A 24 8.84 6.79 -0.69
C ARG A 24 7.91 7.86 -1.29
N PRO A 25 7.92 9.10 -0.74
CA PRO A 25 7.17 10.19 -1.34
C PRO A 25 7.44 10.29 -2.85
N TYR A 26 6.37 10.44 -3.64
CA TYR A 26 6.35 10.55 -5.10
C TYR A 26 6.72 9.29 -5.89
N GLU A 27 7.03 8.15 -5.25
CA GLU A 27 7.34 6.90 -5.96
C GLU A 27 6.10 6.35 -6.69
N ALA A 28 4.93 6.39 -6.03
CA ALA A 28 3.68 5.98 -6.65
C ALA A 28 3.23 6.97 -7.74
N LEU A 29 3.41 8.27 -7.49
CA LEU A 29 3.15 9.31 -8.47
C LEU A 29 4.01 9.15 -9.73
N ASP A 30 5.32 8.90 -9.58
CA ASP A 30 6.24 8.67 -10.69
C ASP A 30 5.79 7.50 -11.56
N ALA A 31 5.52 6.35 -10.95
CA ALA A 31 5.04 5.17 -11.68
C ALA A 31 3.74 5.47 -12.46
N PHE A 32 2.79 6.16 -11.82
CA PHE A 32 1.51 6.52 -12.43
C PHE A 32 1.68 7.48 -13.60
N VAL A 33 2.43 8.58 -13.40
CA VAL A 33 2.71 9.60 -14.40
C VAL A 33 3.37 8.96 -15.61
N GLN A 34 4.39 8.11 -15.41
CA GLN A 34 5.07 7.45 -16.52
C GLN A 34 4.12 6.53 -17.31
N GLY A 35 3.28 5.75 -16.62
CA GLY A 35 2.33 4.85 -17.27
C GLY A 35 1.30 5.58 -18.13
N VAL A 36 0.71 6.64 -17.58
CA VAL A 36 -0.26 7.50 -18.28
C VAL A 36 0.42 8.25 -19.44
N ALA A 37 1.60 8.84 -19.23
CA ALA A 37 2.34 9.58 -20.25
C ALA A 37 2.70 8.70 -21.46
N ARG A 38 3.14 7.46 -21.22
CA ARG A 38 3.44 6.48 -22.29
C ARG A 38 2.21 6.15 -23.12
N CYS A 39 1.05 5.94 -22.49
CA CYS A 39 -0.18 5.61 -23.20
C CYS A 39 -0.78 6.81 -23.94
N LEU A 40 -0.63 8.02 -23.38
CA LEU A 40 -1.02 9.28 -24.04
C LEU A 40 -0.01 9.76 -25.09
N ARG A 41 1.15 9.09 -25.24
CA ARG A 41 2.24 9.46 -26.15
C ARG A 41 2.71 10.91 -25.95
N VAL A 42 2.85 11.32 -24.70
CA VAL A 42 3.31 12.67 -24.33
C VAL A 42 4.76 12.86 -24.81
N PRO A 43 5.08 13.92 -25.57
CA PRO A 43 6.43 14.11 -26.08
C PRO A 43 7.46 14.30 -24.95
N PRO A 44 8.67 13.73 -25.06
CA PRO A 44 9.73 13.95 -24.08
C PRO A 44 10.03 15.44 -23.87
N GLY A 45 10.36 15.84 -22.64
CA GLY A 45 10.71 17.23 -22.29
C GLY A 45 9.54 18.21 -22.17
N THR A 46 8.30 17.77 -22.42
CA THR A 46 7.12 18.66 -22.34
C THR A 46 6.43 18.68 -20.98
N MET A 47 6.63 17.64 -20.16
CA MET A 47 6.09 17.58 -18.80
C MET A 47 6.81 18.57 -17.88
N GLN A 48 6.06 19.22 -17.00
CA GLN A 48 6.58 20.25 -16.10
C GLN A 48 6.27 19.89 -14.65
N HIS A 49 7.27 19.91 -13.78
CA HIS A 49 7.03 19.97 -12.34
C HIS A 49 6.66 21.40 -11.97
N ARG A 50 5.58 21.58 -11.20
CA ARG A 50 5.19 22.87 -10.66
C ARG A 50 4.88 22.73 -9.18
N LEU A 51 5.03 23.84 -8.48
CA LEU A 51 4.57 23.98 -7.10
C LEU A 51 3.28 24.80 -7.11
N SER A 52 2.25 24.28 -6.45
CA SER A 52 1.04 25.04 -6.16
C SER A 52 0.95 25.32 -4.67
N TRP A 53 0.75 26.57 -4.30
CA TRP A 53 0.44 26.95 -2.93
C TRP A 53 -1.05 26.70 -2.66
N ARG A 54 -1.37 25.84 -1.70
CA ARG A 54 -2.74 25.53 -1.25
C ARG A 54 -2.73 25.26 0.24
N ASP A 55 -3.74 25.72 0.97
CA ASP A 55 -3.92 25.46 2.41
C ASP A 55 -2.65 25.71 3.26
N GLY A 56 -1.92 26.79 2.97
CA GLY A 56 -0.70 27.16 3.71
C GLY A 56 0.52 26.27 3.44
N ARG A 57 0.48 25.39 2.43
CA ARG A 57 1.59 24.51 2.05
C ARG A 57 1.88 24.55 0.55
N ALA A 58 3.13 24.32 0.19
CA ALA A 58 3.53 24.08 -1.19
C ALA A 58 3.31 22.60 -1.54
N GLU A 59 2.49 22.34 -2.56
CA GLU A 59 2.22 21.01 -3.09
C GLU A 59 2.90 20.83 -4.45
N SER A 60 3.56 19.69 -4.64
CA SER A 60 4.15 19.31 -5.93
C SER A 60 3.08 18.75 -6.86
N LEU A 61 3.09 19.19 -8.11
CA LEU A 61 2.28 18.62 -9.18
C LEU A 61 3.13 18.37 -10.43
N ILE A 62 2.76 17.36 -11.19
CA ILE A 62 3.28 17.15 -12.55
C ILE A 62 2.22 17.59 -13.54
N ARG A 63 2.54 18.61 -14.34
CA ARG A 63 1.72 19.04 -15.47
C ARG A 63 2.11 18.27 -16.71
N MET A 64 1.13 17.57 -17.27
CA MET A 64 1.23 16.79 -18.49
C MET A 64 0.40 17.46 -19.59
N PRO A 65 1.04 18.08 -20.61
CA PRO A 65 0.32 18.63 -21.74
C PRO A 65 -0.27 17.52 -22.61
N LEU A 66 -1.42 17.79 -23.23
CA LEU A 66 -2.10 16.87 -24.13
C LEU A 66 -2.06 17.39 -25.56
N ALA A 67 -1.86 16.49 -26.52
CA ALA A 67 -1.90 16.84 -27.95
C ALA A 67 -3.31 17.15 -28.46
N ALA A 68 -4.34 16.68 -27.75
CA ALA A 68 -5.75 16.93 -28.04
C ALA A 68 -6.54 17.06 -26.72
N PRO A 69 -7.69 17.73 -26.72
CA PRO A 69 -8.54 17.81 -25.52
C PRO A 69 -8.82 16.43 -24.92
N LEU A 70 -8.76 16.34 -23.59
CA LEU A 70 -8.89 15.08 -22.87
C LEU A 70 -10.22 14.38 -23.18
N ASN A 71 -11.31 15.14 -23.14
CA ASN A 71 -12.68 14.71 -23.37
C ASN A 71 -13.59 15.96 -23.52
N ASP A 72 -14.89 15.81 -23.33
CA ASP A 72 -15.89 16.88 -23.39
C ASP A 72 -15.64 18.09 -22.46
N THR A 73 -14.69 17.99 -21.52
CA THR A 73 -14.28 19.08 -20.63
C THR A 73 -13.45 20.15 -21.35
N GLY A 74 -12.89 19.83 -22.52
CA GLY A 74 -11.96 20.69 -23.24
C GLY A 74 -10.60 20.83 -22.56
N ALA A 75 -10.27 19.96 -21.59
CA ALA A 75 -9.00 20.05 -20.87
C ALA A 75 -7.81 19.75 -21.77
N VAL A 76 -6.85 20.67 -21.86
CA VAL A 76 -5.65 20.55 -22.71
C VAL A 76 -4.40 20.09 -21.97
N ALA A 77 -4.48 19.97 -20.64
CA ALA A 77 -3.42 19.44 -19.79
C ALA A 77 -4.01 18.72 -18.58
N ILE A 78 -3.23 17.78 -18.03
CA ILE A 78 -3.53 17.05 -16.79
C ILE A 78 -2.50 17.45 -15.73
N ASP A 79 -2.96 17.95 -14.59
CA ASP A 79 -2.13 18.16 -13.40
C ASP A 79 -2.30 16.94 -12.48
N LEU A 80 -1.21 16.20 -12.24
CA LEU A 80 -1.19 15.02 -11.38
C LEU A 80 -0.63 15.36 -10.00
N TYR A 81 -1.38 14.98 -8.98
CA TYR A 81 -1.10 15.22 -7.56
C TYR A 81 -0.97 13.90 -6.82
N GLU A 82 -0.15 13.86 -5.77
CA GLU A 82 -0.12 12.74 -4.82
C GLU A 82 -0.71 13.17 -3.48
N HIS A 83 -1.58 12.32 -2.92
CA HIS A 83 -1.93 12.39 -1.52
C HIS A 83 -1.13 11.34 -0.73
N TYR A 84 -0.05 11.79 -0.12
CA TYR A 84 0.81 10.94 0.71
C TYR A 84 0.28 10.87 2.15
N TRP A 85 -0.12 9.67 2.58
CA TRP A 85 -0.74 9.44 3.89
C TRP A 85 0.05 8.50 4.82
N ALA A 86 1.11 7.86 4.32
CA ALA A 86 1.86 6.87 5.10
C ALA A 86 2.60 7.48 6.31
N ALA A 87 3.06 8.73 6.23
CA ALA A 87 3.74 9.41 7.35
C ALA A 87 2.83 9.61 8.58
N GLN A 88 1.51 9.70 8.36
CA GLN A 88 0.52 9.90 9.41
C GLN A 88 0.28 8.61 10.23
N VAL A 89 0.66 7.45 9.66
CA VAL A 89 0.34 6.12 10.16
C VAL A 89 1.56 5.41 10.79
N GLU A 90 2.77 5.74 10.35
CA GLU A 90 3.97 5.03 10.75
C GLU A 90 4.21 5.03 12.28
N ARG A 91 4.47 3.84 12.85
CA ARG A 91 4.77 3.54 14.28
C ARG A 91 3.60 3.56 15.28
N ARG A 92 2.34 3.61 14.86
CA ARG A 92 1.20 3.76 15.80
C ARG A 92 0.54 2.47 16.33
N ILE A 93 0.88 1.26 15.83
CA ILE A 93 0.26 -0.02 16.28
C ILE A 93 1.30 -1.11 16.59
N GLY A 94 1.12 -1.83 17.72
CA GLY A 94 1.89 -3.01 18.11
C GLY A 94 1.24 -4.36 17.77
N LEU A 95 2.06 -5.42 17.67
CA LEU A 95 1.69 -6.78 17.23
C LEU A 95 0.47 -7.40 17.94
N ARG A 96 0.35 -7.20 19.27
CA ARG A 96 -0.78 -7.76 20.05
C ARG A 96 -2.13 -7.24 19.58
N ARG A 97 -2.20 -5.95 19.19
CA ARG A 97 -3.44 -5.32 18.72
C ARG A 97 -3.82 -5.80 17.33
N VAL A 98 -2.83 -5.98 16.45
CA VAL A 98 -3.02 -6.58 15.12
C VAL A 98 -3.58 -7.99 15.27
N LEU A 99 -2.99 -8.83 16.13
CA LEU A 99 -3.46 -10.21 16.32
C LEU A 99 -4.87 -10.29 16.92
N ALA A 100 -5.17 -9.47 17.93
CA ALA A 100 -6.52 -9.38 18.50
C ALA A 100 -7.56 -8.93 17.46
N TRP A 101 -7.19 -7.98 16.59
CA TRP A 101 -8.04 -7.54 15.49
C TRP A 101 -8.28 -8.65 14.47
N VAL A 102 -7.26 -9.43 14.08
CA VAL A 102 -7.42 -10.57 13.15
C VAL A 102 -8.40 -11.60 13.71
N VAL A 103 -8.24 -11.99 14.98
CA VAL A 103 -9.13 -12.98 15.62
C VAL A 103 -10.56 -12.45 15.67
N ARG A 104 -10.76 -11.20 16.07
CA ARG A 104 -12.09 -10.57 16.10
C ARG A 104 -12.74 -10.54 14.72
N THR A 105 -11.97 -10.13 13.71
CA THR A 105 -12.43 -10.00 12.31
C THR A 105 -12.77 -11.35 11.68
N SER A 106 -11.99 -12.39 11.97
CA SER A 106 -12.18 -13.73 11.41
C SER A 106 -13.54 -14.34 11.79
N LEU A 107 -14.08 -13.92 12.95
CA LEU A 107 -15.36 -14.38 13.47
C LEU A 107 -16.53 -13.43 13.17
N THR A 108 -16.28 -12.22 12.65
CA THR A 108 -17.33 -11.24 12.35
C THR A 108 -18.38 -11.76 11.37
N PRO A 109 -18.01 -12.42 10.25
CA PRO A 109 -19.01 -12.91 9.30
C PRO A 109 -19.94 -13.98 9.90
N LEU A 110 -19.41 -14.87 10.75
CA LEU A 110 -20.19 -15.85 11.50
C LEU A 110 -21.14 -15.20 12.52
N ARG A 111 -20.72 -14.11 13.17
CA ARG A 111 -21.59 -13.33 14.06
C ARG A 111 -22.68 -12.59 13.27
N SER A 112 -22.33 -11.98 12.15
CA SER A 112 -23.28 -11.23 11.31
C SER A 112 -24.38 -12.12 10.70
N TRP A 113 -24.14 -13.42 10.52
CA TRP A 113 -25.19 -14.39 10.17
C TRP A 113 -26.29 -14.47 11.22
N THR A 114 -25.92 -14.50 12.50
CA THR A 114 -26.90 -14.63 13.60
C THR A 114 -27.75 -13.38 13.76
N THR A 115 -27.24 -12.22 13.31
CA THR A 115 -27.91 -10.93 13.48
C THR A 115 -28.60 -10.42 12.23
N ASN A 116 -28.33 -10.96 11.04
CA ASN A 116 -28.99 -10.52 9.81
C ASN A 116 -28.95 -11.57 8.66
N PRO A 117 -29.77 -12.64 8.72
CA PRO A 117 -29.74 -13.74 7.74
C PRO A 117 -30.16 -13.32 6.32
N ARG A 118 -30.97 -12.25 6.17
CA ARG A 118 -31.45 -11.74 4.88
C ARG A 118 -30.36 -11.10 4.01
N LEU A 119 -29.24 -10.69 4.60
CA LEU A 119 -28.08 -10.19 3.84
C LEU A 119 -27.41 -11.29 2.99
N LEU A 120 -27.64 -12.57 3.31
CA LEU A 120 -27.12 -13.72 2.54
C LEU A 120 -28.00 -14.08 1.36
N GLU A 121 -29.28 -13.75 1.41
CA GLU A 121 -30.22 -13.96 0.28
C GLU A 121 -29.91 -13.00 -0.88
N GLN A 122 -29.16 -11.93 -0.62
CA GLN A 122 -28.63 -11.04 -1.65
C GLN A 122 -27.31 -11.54 -2.27
N GLU A 123 -26.65 -12.56 -1.69
CA GLU A 123 -25.50 -13.19 -2.33
C GLU A 123 -25.98 -14.12 -3.45
N ARG A 124 -25.35 -14.04 -4.64
CA ARG A 124 -25.73 -14.76 -5.86
C ARG A 124 -25.51 -16.30 -5.83
N TRP A 125 -25.44 -16.91 -4.65
CA TRP A 125 -25.16 -18.34 -4.49
C TRP A 125 -26.46 -19.14 -4.31
N HIS A 126 -26.68 -20.11 -5.19
CA HIS A 126 -27.93 -20.87 -5.26
C HIS A 126 -28.14 -21.86 -4.09
N SER A 127 -27.10 -22.15 -3.30
CA SER A 127 -27.20 -23.11 -2.18
C SER A 127 -26.66 -22.54 -0.87
N LYS A 128 -27.54 -22.50 0.13
CA LYS A 128 -27.22 -22.06 1.51
C LYS A 128 -26.10 -22.91 2.14
N LEU A 129 -26.02 -24.20 1.78
CA LEU A 129 -24.99 -25.13 2.27
C LEU A 129 -23.58 -24.81 1.75
N LEU A 130 -23.41 -24.48 0.46
CA LEU A 130 -22.10 -24.13 -0.09
C LEU A 130 -21.59 -22.81 0.50
N LEU A 131 -22.50 -21.87 0.74
CA LEU A 131 -22.16 -20.62 1.42
C LEU A 131 -21.67 -20.90 2.84
N VAL A 132 -22.30 -21.83 3.56
CA VAL A 132 -21.86 -22.21 4.91
C VAL A 132 -20.49 -22.89 4.91
N LEU A 133 -20.30 -23.85 4.00
CA LEU A 133 -19.04 -24.57 3.86
C LEU A 133 -17.89 -23.63 3.47
N ARG A 134 -18.17 -22.63 2.61
CA ARG A 134 -17.22 -21.57 2.23
C ARG A 134 -16.79 -20.74 3.43
N GLU A 135 -17.74 -20.27 4.25
CA GLU A 135 -17.41 -19.45 5.43
C GLU A 135 -16.66 -20.26 6.49
N PHE A 136 -17.02 -21.53 6.69
CA PHE A 136 -16.29 -22.44 7.56
C PHE A 136 -14.87 -22.71 7.05
N ALA A 137 -14.73 -23.06 5.76
CA ALA A 137 -13.43 -23.26 5.13
C ALA A 137 -12.57 -22.00 5.20
N ARG A 138 -13.16 -20.80 5.10
CA ARG A 138 -12.43 -19.54 5.29
C ARG A 138 -11.99 -19.33 6.73
N ALA A 139 -12.86 -19.58 7.71
CA ALA A 139 -12.49 -19.48 9.12
C ALA A 139 -11.34 -20.44 9.46
N VAL A 140 -11.42 -21.68 8.98
CA VAL A 140 -10.33 -22.66 9.07
C VAL A 140 -9.08 -22.15 8.37
N ALA A 141 -9.16 -21.61 7.15
CA ALA A 141 -8.01 -21.08 6.43
C ALA A 141 -7.34 -19.90 7.16
N LEU A 142 -8.10 -18.98 7.76
CA LEU A 142 -7.57 -17.87 8.55
C LEU A 142 -6.91 -18.36 9.85
N ILE A 143 -7.49 -19.36 10.51
CA ILE A 143 -6.88 -20.03 11.67
C ILE A 143 -5.61 -20.75 11.25
N VAL A 144 -5.60 -21.46 10.13
CA VAL A 144 -4.42 -22.14 9.58
C VAL A 144 -3.35 -21.13 9.22
N ILE A 145 -3.67 -19.98 8.62
CA ILE A 145 -2.70 -18.91 8.35
C ILE A 145 -2.15 -18.35 9.67
N ALA A 146 -3.01 -18.05 10.65
CA ALA A 146 -2.59 -17.58 11.97
C ALA A 146 -1.70 -18.62 12.68
N LEU A 147 -2.04 -19.91 12.55
CA LEU A 147 -1.25 -21.02 13.05
C LEU A 147 0.05 -21.15 12.28
N LEU A 148 0.10 -21.04 10.96
CA LEU A 148 1.36 -21.05 10.18
C LEU A 148 2.27 -19.87 10.54
N ILE A 149 1.69 -18.74 10.96
CA ILE A 149 2.42 -17.58 11.46
C ILE A 149 2.95 -17.84 12.88
N LEU A 150 2.14 -18.45 13.74
CA LEU A 150 2.48 -18.75 15.13
C LEU A 150 3.31 -20.04 15.28
N PHE A 151 3.23 -20.95 14.32
CA PHE A 151 3.77 -22.30 14.36
C PHE A 151 5.28 -22.27 14.46
N PRO A 152 6.04 -21.42 13.74
CA PRO A 152 7.48 -21.30 13.96
C PRO A 152 7.83 -20.88 15.39
N PHE A 153 7.02 -20.03 16.03
CA PHE A 153 7.21 -19.61 17.42
C PHE A 153 6.81 -20.69 18.41
N LEU A 154 5.67 -21.36 18.18
CA LEU A 154 5.18 -22.44 19.02
C LEU A 154 6.10 -23.66 18.91
N TRP A 155 6.58 -23.96 17.70
CA TRP A 155 7.57 -25.00 17.42
C TRP A 155 8.90 -24.70 18.09
N ALA A 156 9.40 -23.46 18.00
CA ALA A 156 10.60 -23.05 18.73
C ALA A 156 10.42 -23.19 20.26
N LEU A 157 9.26 -22.80 20.80
CA LEU A 157 8.93 -22.90 22.22
C LEU A 157 8.72 -24.34 22.70
N LEU A 158 8.11 -25.19 21.86
CA LEU A 158 7.89 -26.62 22.13
C LEU A 158 9.20 -27.40 22.02
N GLN A 159 10.10 -27.04 21.11
CA GLN A 159 11.46 -27.60 21.06
C GLN A 159 12.29 -27.22 22.29
N GLU A 160 12.02 -26.06 22.90
CA GLU A 160 12.66 -25.63 24.14
C GLU A 160 12.18 -26.46 25.36
N ARG A 161 10.91 -26.90 25.35
CA ARG A 161 10.29 -27.66 26.46
C ARG A 161 10.31 -29.18 26.30
N ALA A 162 10.48 -29.71 25.10
CA ALA A 162 10.58 -31.15 24.89
C ALA A 162 11.97 -31.65 25.34
N ILE A 163 12.00 -32.32 26.49
CA ILE A 163 13.10 -33.22 26.87
C ILE A 163 13.07 -34.36 25.84
N GLY A 164 13.87 -34.25 24.79
CA GLY A 164 13.93 -35.26 23.73
C GLY A 164 14.57 -36.54 24.26
N PRO A 165 14.09 -37.73 23.85
CA PRO A 165 14.69 -38.99 24.23
C PRO A 165 16.15 -39.09 23.73
N PRO A 166 17.02 -39.87 24.41
CA PRO A 166 18.40 -40.04 23.98
C PRO A 166 18.45 -40.62 22.56
N GLY A 167 19.09 -39.91 21.62
CA GLY A 167 19.29 -40.38 20.24
C GLY A 167 18.37 -39.77 19.16
N GLY A 168 17.53 -38.79 19.48
CA GLY A 168 16.78 -38.02 18.46
C GLY A 168 17.65 -37.05 17.65
N PRO A 169 17.16 -36.53 16.50
CA PRO A 169 17.89 -35.53 15.72
C PRO A 169 18.25 -34.31 16.59
N PRO A 170 19.46 -33.75 16.46
CA PRO A 170 19.94 -32.68 17.34
C PRO A 170 18.98 -31.49 17.31
N ARG A 171 18.68 -30.93 18.50
CA ARG A 171 17.79 -29.77 18.72
C ARG A 171 18.15 -28.62 17.77
N MET A 172 17.20 -27.80 17.35
CA MET A 172 17.45 -26.60 16.54
C MET A 172 18.44 -25.64 17.23
N GLN A 173 18.31 -25.48 18.56
CA GLN A 173 19.32 -24.80 19.38
C GLN A 173 20.63 -25.59 19.45
N GLY A 174 20.61 -26.92 19.53
CA GLY A 174 21.80 -27.78 19.65
C GLY A 174 22.69 -27.79 18.41
N VAL A 175 22.10 -27.78 17.20
CA VAL A 175 22.85 -27.69 15.94
C VAL A 175 23.47 -26.31 15.79
N VAL A 176 22.68 -25.26 16.00
CA VAL A 176 23.17 -23.88 15.89
C VAL A 176 24.16 -23.56 17.01
N SER A 177 23.92 -24.02 18.24
CA SER A 177 24.84 -23.84 19.37
C SER A 177 26.11 -24.66 19.20
N ALA A 178 26.07 -25.85 18.60
CA ALA A 178 27.27 -26.64 18.31
C ALA A 178 28.09 -26.00 17.20
N SER A 179 27.47 -25.63 16.07
CA SER A 179 28.17 -24.92 14.99
C SER A 179 28.68 -23.54 15.43
N PHE A 180 27.93 -22.84 16.28
CA PHE A 180 28.35 -21.58 16.89
C PHE A 180 29.45 -21.81 17.93
N ALA A 181 29.37 -22.84 18.77
CA ALA A 181 30.41 -23.16 19.75
C ALA A 181 31.71 -23.61 19.08
N GLU A 182 31.65 -24.36 17.97
CA GLU A 182 32.82 -24.71 17.17
C GLU A 182 33.45 -23.47 16.51
N ALA A 183 32.63 -22.63 15.89
CA ALA A 183 33.07 -21.35 15.33
C ALA A 183 33.67 -20.42 16.41
N TRP A 184 32.99 -20.32 17.55
CA TRP A 184 33.40 -19.49 18.69
C TRP A 184 34.67 -20.02 19.34
N ALA A 185 34.81 -21.33 19.50
CA ALA A 185 36.02 -21.96 20.03
C ALA A 185 37.22 -21.77 19.10
N GLY A 186 37.01 -21.75 17.79
CA GLY A 186 38.05 -21.38 16.81
C GLY A 186 38.50 -19.93 16.97
N VAL A 187 37.54 -19.01 17.13
CA VAL A 187 37.80 -17.57 17.31
C VAL A 187 38.42 -17.26 18.69
N SER A 188 37.97 -17.91 19.76
CA SER A 188 38.41 -17.64 21.13
C SER A 188 39.81 -18.18 21.43
N ARG A 189 40.29 -19.16 20.64
CA ARG A 189 41.67 -19.68 20.72
C ARG A 189 42.66 -18.84 19.91
N ALA A 190 42.19 -17.85 19.17
CA ALA A 190 43.08 -17.04 18.35
C ALA A 190 43.94 -16.11 19.23
N PRO A 191 45.26 -16.05 19.00
CA PRO A 191 46.18 -15.30 19.86
C PRO A 191 45.99 -13.77 19.79
N HIS A 192 45.33 -13.25 18.75
CA HIS A 192 45.20 -11.81 18.49
C HIS A 192 43.78 -11.41 18.02
N PRO A 193 42.79 -11.32 18.93
CA PRO A 193 41.39 -11.08 18.57
C PRO A 193 41.16 -9.73 17.89
N LEU A 194 41.89 -8.66 18.28
CA LEU A 194 41.78 -7.35 17.64
C LEU A 194 42.30 -7.35 16.18
N LEU A 195 43.35 -8.13 15.90
CA LEU A 195 43.89 -8.26 14.54
C LEU A 195 42.97 -9.09 13.65
N LEU A 196 42.24 -10.07 14.22
CA LEU A 196 41.18 -10.79 13.50
C LEU A 196 39.98 -9.90 13.18
N ILE A 197 39.57 -9.03 14.11
CA ILE A 197 38.51 -8.05 13.86
C ILE A 197 38.94 -7.09 12.74
N LEU A 198 40.17 -6.60 12.77
CA LEU A 198 40.72 -5.75 11.71
C LEU A 198 40.76 -6.49 10.36
N TRP A 199 41.24 -7.73 10.33
CA TRP A 199 41.24 -8.59 9.14
C TRP A 199 39.82 -8.77 8.58
N ALA A 200 38.85 -9.11 9.44
CA ALA A 200 37.46 -9.30 9.04
C ALA A 200 36.81 -8.01 8.53
N ALA A 201 37.14 -6.86 9.12
CA ALA A 201 36.70 -5.55 8.65
C ALA A 201 37.26 -5.23 7.26
N MET A 202 38.55 -5.53 7.01
CA MET A 202 39.17 -5.34 5.69
C MET A 202 38.52 -6.22 4.62
N ILE A 203 38.25 -7.49 4.92
CA ILE A 203 37.51 -8.40 4.02
C ILE A 203 36.08 -7.91 3.79
N GLY A 204 35.36 -7.52 4.84
CA GLY A 204 33.99 -6.99 4.74
C GLY A 204 33.91 -5.73 3.88
N LEU A 205 34.85 -4.80 4.08
CA LEU A 205 34.98 -3.59 3.26
C LEU A 205 35.34 -3.92 1.81
N ALA A 206 36.25 -4.87 1.56
CA ALA A 206 36.58 -5.31 0.21
C ALA A 206 35.35 -5.90 -0.52
N ILE A 207 34.55 -6.75 0.16
CA ILE A 207 33.31 -7.30 -0.39
C ILE A 207 32.32 -6.17 -0.69
N ALA A 208 32.17 -5.18 0.20
CA ALA A 208 31.31 -4.02 -0.03
C ALA A 208 31.74 -3.23 -1.27
N GLN A 209 33.04 -3.04 -1.48
CA GLN A 209 33.58 -2.40 -2.68
C GLN A 209 33.33 -3.21 -3.96
N ILE A 210 33.44 -4.54 -3.91
CA ILE A 210 33.10 -5.43 -5.04
C ILE A 210 31.60 -5.37 -5.37
N VAL A 211 30.73 -5.36 -4.36
CA VAL A 211 29.28 -5.18 -4.54
C VAL A 211 28.99 -3.80 -5.14
N ASN A 212 29.65 -2.75 -4.67
CA ASN A 212 29.52 -1.40 -5.21
C ASN A 212 29.98 -1.34 -6.67
N TRP A 213 31.11 -1.94 -7.01
CA TRP A 213 31.60 -2.08 -8.38
C TRP A 213 30.58 -2.78 -9.29
N ARG A 214 29.95 -3.88 -8.81
CA ARG A 214 28.85 -4.57 -9.54
C ARG A 214 27.61 -3.70 -9.71
N ARG A 215 27.30 -2.83 -8.75
CA ARG A 215 26.19 -1.85 -8.87
C ARG A 215 26.53 -0.79 -9.90
N LEU A 216 27.75 -0.26 -9.91
CA LEU A 216 28.22 0.73 -10.89
C LEU A 216 28.23 0.17 -12.32
N LEU A 217 28.55 -1.12 -12.49
CA LEU A 217 28.39 -1.83 -13.78
C LEU A 217 26.96 -1.79 -14.31
N LYS A 218 25.96 -1.97 -13.43
CA LYS A 218 24.54 -1.96 -13.79
C LYS A 218 23.97 -0.54 -13.91
N GLY A 219 24.48 0.41 -13.11
CA GLY A 219 24.09 1.82 -13.13
C GLY A 219 24.54 2.53 -14.41
N ALA A 220 25.76 2.26 -14.88
CA ALA A 220 26.27 2.79 -16.15
C ALA A 220 25.43 2.38 -17.39
N ALA A 221 24.68 1.28 -17.30
CA ALA A 221 23.76 0.81 -18.35
C ALA A 221 22.35 1.42 -18.25
N ARG A 222 22.00 2.11 -17.15
CA ARG A 222 20.66 2.65 -16.87
C ARG A 222 20.61 4.18 -16.81
N ASP A 223 21.68 4.85 -16.38
CA ASP A 223 21.67 6.29 -16.15
C ASP A 223 22.05 7.09 -17.41
N GLN A 224 21.14 7.98 -17.86
CA GLN A 224 21.29 8.79 -19.08
C GLN A 224 22.12 10.07 -18.89
N ALA A 225 22.50 10.45 -17.66
CA ALA A 225 23.26 11.68 -17.40
C ALA A 225 24.72 11.59 -17.89
N SER A 226 25.17 12.58 -18.66
CA SER A 226 26.52 12.66 -19.28
C SER A 226 27.65 12.70 -18.24
N LEU A 227 27.45 13.43 -17.14
CA LEU A 227 28.43 13.57 -16.04
C LEU A 227 28.63 12.27 -15.24
N ALA A 228 27.59 11.46 -15.07
CA ALA A 228 27.70 10.15 -14.42
C ALA A 228 28.44 9.15 -15.31
N ARG A 229 28.14 9.14 -16.62
CA ARG A 229 28.83 8.29 -17.62
C ARG A 229 30.34 8.48 -17.68
N ALA A 230 30.81 9.73 -17.64
CA ALA A 230 32.23 10.04 -17.67
C ALA A 230 32.98 9.61 -16.39
N THR A 231 32.30 9.58 -15.25
CA THR A 231 32.91 9.30 -13.94
C THR A 231 32.79 7.83 -13.51
N TYR A 232 31.83 7.06 -14.05
CA TYR A 232 31.71 5.62 -13.78
C TYR A 232 32.99 4.80 -14.01
N PRO A 233 33.76 4.94 -15.11
CA PRO A 233 34.97 4.15 -15.28
C PRO A 233 36.01 4.44 -14.19
N LEU A 234 36.16 5.71 -13.80
CA LEU A 234 37.07 6.13 -12.72
C LEU A 234 36.63 5.55 -11.36
N TRP A 235 35.35 5.66 -11.01
CA TRP A 235 34.84 5.10 -9.75
C TRP A 235 34.88 3.57 -9.75
N ARG A 236 34.69 2.93 -10.90
CA ARG A 236 34.82 1.47 -11.04
C ARG A 236 36.25 1.02 -10.84
N THR A 237 37.23 1.68 -11.46
CA THR A 237 38.64 1.34 -11.25
C THR A 237 39.04 1.63 -9.80
N ALA A 238 38.66 2.78 -9.24
CA ALA A 238 38.95 3.13 -7.85
C ALA A 238 38.37 2.14 -6.83
N THR A 239 37.11 1.71 -7.00
CA THR A 239 36.47 0.72 -6.11
C THR A 239 37.12 -0.66 -6.22
N LEU A 240 37.53 -1.08 -7.42
CA LEU A 240 38.23 -2.35 -7.63
C LEU A 240 39.65 -2.31 -7.06
N VAL A 241 40.39 -1.22 -7.27
CA VAL A 241 41.73 -1.01 -6.71
C VAL A 241 41.67 -0.98 -5.19
N MET A 242 40.70 -0.26 -4.60
CA MET A 242 40.49 -0.25 -3.16
C MET A 242 40.18 -1.65 -2.61
N ALA A 243 39.33 -2.42 -3.28
CA ALA A 243 39.07 -3.81 -2.91
C ALA A 243 40.36 -4.65 -2.96
N ALA A 244 41.17 -4.51 -4.01
CA ALA A 244 42.44 -5.23 -4.15
C ALA A 244 43.45 -4.84 -3.05
N VAL A 245 43.56 -3.56 -2.70
CA VAL A 245 44.41 -3.07 -1.61
C VAL A 245 43.96 -3.64 -0.26
N LEU A 246 42.65 -3.65 0.00
CA LEU A 246 42.08 -4.22 1.23
C LEU A 246 42.32 -5.73 1.32
N LEU A 247 42.17 -6.47 0.20
CA LEU A 247 42.45 -7.90 0.16
C LEU A 247 43.95 -8.20 0.33
N ALA A 248 44.82 -7.45 -0.35
CA ALA A 248 46.27 -7.59 -0.23
C ALA A 248 46.76 -7.25 1.19
N GLY A 249 46.19 -6.22 1.81
CA GLY A 249 46.46 -5.85 3.19
C GLY A 249 45.97 -6.91 4.18
N ALA A 250 44.79 -7.49 3.96
CA ALA A 250 44.26 -8.58 4.79
C ALA A 250 45.14 -9.85 4.67
N TRP A 251 45.57 -10.20 3.45
CA TRP A 251 46.48 -11.30 3.20
C TRP A 251 47.85 -11.08 3.85
N ALA A 252 48.44 -9.88 3.70
CA ALA A 252 49.73 -9.54 4.31
C ALA A 252 49.64 -9.53 5.84
N LEU A 253 48.52 -9.07 6.41
CA LEU A 253 48.26 -9.11 7.85
C LEU A 253 48.19 -10.55 8.36
N ASP A 254 47.47 -11.42 7.65
CA ASP A 254 47.33 -12.85 7.99
C ASP A 254 48.68 -13.58 7.91
N ALA A 255 49.42 -13.39 6.82
CA ALA A 255 50.71 -14.03 6.58
C ALA A 255 51.82 -13.56 7.53
N ARG A 256 51.92 -12.25 7.81
CA ARG A 256 52.98 -11.70 8.68
C ARG A 256 52.75 -11.94 10.16
N ARG A 257 51.49 -12.06 10.58
CA ARG A 257 51.12 -12.25 11.99
C ARG A 257 50.69 -13.68 12.30
N GLY A 258 50.72 -14.57 11.31
CA GLY A 258 50.37 -15.98 11.46
C GLY A 258 48.95 -16.19 11.99
N LEU A 259 47.99 -15.34 11.60
CA LEU A 259 46.65 -15.32 12.21
C LEU A 259 45.82 -16.55 11.83
N ARG A 260 46.14 -17.22 10.71
CA ARG A 260 45.33 -18.28 10.09
C ARG A 260 43.87 -17.85 9.93
N ALA A 261 43.67 -16.55 9.70
CA ALA A 261 42.37 -15.91 9.65
C ALA A 261 41.54 -16.45 8.47
N ALA A 262 42.17 -16.72 7.33
CA ALA A 262 41.52 -17.35 6.19
C ALA A 262 41.01 -18.77 6.49
N GLU A 263 41.80 -19.59 7.21
CA GLU A 263 41.40 -20.95 7.61
C GLU A 263 40.25 -20.92 8.62
N LEU A 264 40.33 -20.04 9.62
CA LEU A 264 39.25 -19.80 10.58
C LEU A 264 37.96 -19.33 9.88
N ALA A 265 38.07 -18.39 8.93
CA ALA A 265 36.93 -17.89 8.17
C ALA A 265 36.30 -18.99 7.31
N LEU A 266 37.10 -19.82 6.64
CA LEU A 266 36.62 -20.98 5.89
C LEU A 266 35.94 -22.02 6.80
N GLY A 267 36.48 -22.26 7.99
CA GLY A 267 35.88 -23.13 8.99
C GLY A 267 34.52 -22.60 9.49
N VAL A 268 34.43 -21.30 9.78
CA VAL A 268 33.17 -20.64 10.16
C VAL A 268 32.15 -20.69 9.02
N VAL A 269 32.56 -20.39 7.79
CA VAL A 269 31.69 -20.48 6.61
C VAL A 269 31.22 -21.93 6.40
N GLY A 270 32.09 -22.92 6.52
CA GLY A 270 31.75 -24.33 6.43
C GLY A 270 30.74 -24.78 7.51
N ALA A 271 30.94 -24.34 8.76
CA ALA A 271 30.02 -24.62 9.86
C ALA A 271 28.63 -23.99 9.63
N LEU A 272 28.59 -22.77 9.06
CA LEU A 272 27.35 -22.07 8.71
C LEU A 272 26.69 -22.62 7.43
N TRP A 273 27.46 -23.22 6.53
CA TRP A 273 26.99 -23.82 5.28
C TRP A 273 26.48 -25.25 5.43
N ASN A 274 26.53 -25.80 6.65
CA ASN A 274 25.92 -27.11 6.90
C ASN A 274 24.40 -27.02 6.63
N ARG A 275 23.82 -28.08 6.06
CA ARG A 275 22.40 -28.13 5.68
C ARG A 275 21.43 -27.77 6.82
N PRO A 276 21.57 -28.30 8.04
CA PRO A 276 20.66 -27.94 9.12
C PRO A 276 20.81 -26.49 9.62
N THR A 277 22.01 -25.91 9.66
CA THR A 277 22.25 -24.49 9.99
C THR A 277 21.64 -23.58 8.94
N LEU A 278 21.78 -23.90 7.65
CA LEU A 278 21.14 -23.16 6.56
C LEU A 278 19.60 -23.22 6.64
N ALA A 279 19.03 -24.38 7.01
CA ALA A 279 17.59 -24.50 7.22
C ALA A 279 17.10 -23.58 8.35
N VAL A 280 17.82 -23.56 9.49
CA VAL A 280 17.48 -22.69 10.62
C VAL A 280 17.61 -21.20 10.26
N LEU A 281 18.69 -20.81 9.57
CA LEU A 281 18.88 -19.43 9.14
C LEU A 281 17.81 -19.00 8.13
N ALA A 282 17.40 -19.90 7.23
CA ALA A 282 16.30 -19.67 6.30
C ALA A 282 14.97 -19.50 7.05
N ASP A 283 14.69 -20.32 8.07
CA ASP A 283 13.49 -20.19 8.90
C ASP A 283 13.48 -18.87 9.67
N VAL A 284 14.59 -18.47 10.30
CA VAL A 284 14.70 -17.18 11.01
C VAL A 284 14.52 -16.02 10.03
N ALA A 285 15.15 -16.07 8.87
CA ALA A 285 14.98 -15.04 7.84
C ALA A 285 13.53 -14.97 7.36
N ALA A 286 12.89 -16.12 7.10
CA ALA A 286 11.48 -16.20 6.72
C ALA A 286 10.57 -15.62 7.81
N ILE A 287 10.83 -15.91 9.09
CA ILE A 287 10.08 -15.35 10.23
C ILE A 287 10.25 -13.83 10.31
N LEU A 288 11.46 -13.30 10.15
CA LEU A 288 11.71 -11.86 10.21
C LEU A 288 11.02 -11.11 9.06
N VAL A 289 11.08 -11.66 7.85
CA VAL A 289 10.41 -11.12 6.67
C VAL A 289 8.88 -11.17 6.84
N LEU A 290 8.36 -12.33 7.26
CA LEU A 290 6.92 -12.52 7.50
C LEU A 290 6.41 -11.60 8.61
N ARG A 291 7.16 -11.47 9.71
CA ARG A 291 6.84 -10.55 10.82
C ARG A 291 6.78 -9.10 10.34
N ARG A 292 7.77 -8.64 9.57
CA ARG A 292 7.79 -7.26 9.02
C ARG A 292 6.59 -7.03 8.11
N PHE A 293 6.32 -7.97 7.21
CA PHE A 293 5.21 -7.88 6.26
C PHE A 293 3.85 -7.85 6.98
N LEU A 294 3.59 -8.77 7.92
CA LEU A 294 2.32 -8.87 8.62
C LEU A 294 2.06 -7.70 9.56
N ILE A 295 3.05 -7.29 10.37
CA ILE A 295 2.86 -6.18 11.31
C ILE A 295 2.51 -4.91 10.56
N LYS A 296 3.22 -4.64 9.45
CA LYS A 296 3.00 -3.42 8.69
C LYS A 296 1.68 -3.48 7.91
N PHE A 297 1.49 -4.52 7.10
CA PHE A 297 0.31 -4.63 6.24
C PHE A 297 -0.99 -4.73 7.06
N LEU A 298 -1.01 -5.62 8.05
CA LEU A 298 -2.21 -5.89 8.83
C LEU A 298 -2.43 -4.80 9.89
N GLY A 299 -1.35 -4.15 10.33
CA GLY A 299 -1.38 -2.96 11.17
C GLY A 299 -2.08 -1.78 10.51
N ASP A 300 -1.67 -1.37 9.31
CA ASP A 300 -2.28 -0.16 8.72
C ASP A 300 -3.72 -0.43 8.21
N VAL A 301 -4.04 -1.66 7.78
CA VAL A 301 -5.44 -2.04 7.51
C VAL A 301 -6.27 -1.99 8.78
N ALA A 302 -5.79 -2.57 9.89
CA ALA A 302 -6.49 -2.51 11.16
C ALA A 302 -6.64 -1.07 11.69
N LEU A 303 -5.65 -0.21 11.46
CA LEU A 303 -5.70 1.20 11.84
C LEU A 303 -6.77 1.95 11.03
N TYR A 304 -6.81 1.73 9.72
CA TYR A 304 -7.72 2.48 8.85
C TYR A 304 -9.16 1.98 8.92
N VAL A 305 -9.37 0.68 9.07
CA VAL A 305 -10.69 0.06 8.89
C VAL A 305 -11.50 0.00 10.20
N ASN A 306 -10.86 0.20 11.35
CA ASN A 306 -11.57 0.16 12.62
C ASN A 306 -12.43 1.43 12.81
N GLU A 307 -13.75 1.31 12.54
CA GLU A 307 -14.75 2.38 12.63
C GLU A 307 -15.18 2.72 14.07
N ASP A 308 -14.68 2.01 15.08
CA ASP A 308 -15.03 2.27 16.48
C ASP A 308 -14.44 3.59 16.97
N GLU A 309 -15.28 4.61 17.16
CA GLU A 309 -14.92 5.96 17.64
C GLU A 309 -14.19 5.95 18.99
N ARG A 310 -14.32 4.86 19.77
CA ARG A 310 -13.62 4.69 21.06
C ARG A 310 -12.20 4.16 20.91
N ALA A 311 -11.80 3.74 19.70
CA ALA A 311 -10.48 3.18 19.45
C ALA A 311 -9.46 4.28 19.12
N PHE A 312 -8.23 4.12 19.62
CA PHE A 312 -7.09 5.00 19.28
C PHE A 312 -6.87 5.15 17.76
N SER A 313 -7.26 4.14 16.98
CA SER A 313 -7.20 4.11 15.51
C SER A 313 -8.11 5.14 14.82
N PHE A 314 -9.20 5.57 15.46
CA PHE A 314 -10.15 6.52 14.88
C PHE A 314 -9.49 7.88 14.59
N ARG A 315 -8.66 8.39 15.51
CA ARG A 315 -7.97 9.68 15.33
C ARG A 315 -7.05 9.69 14.11
N THR A 316 -6.27 8.62 13.90
CA THR A 316 -5.38 8.56 12.73
C THR A 316 -6.15 8.41 11.43
N ARG A 317 -7.22 7.60 11.42
CA ARG A 317 -8.12 7.52 10.26
C ARG A 317 -8.73 8.88 9.92
N ASP A 318 -9.19 9.60 10.95
CA ASP A 318 -9.76 10.93 10.81
C ASP A 318 -8.73 11.95 10.30
N GLU A 319 -7.51 11.96 10.85
CA GLU A 319 -6.39 12.78 10.35
C GLU A 319 -6.12 12.54 8.85
N VAL A 320 -6.05 11.28 8.42
CA VAL A 320 -5.85 10.89 7.01
C VAL A 320 -7.01 11.36 6.15
N LEU A 321 -8.25 11.11 6.57
CA LEU A 321 -9.44 11.47 5.81
C LEU A 321 -9.66 12.98 5.70
N GLN A 322 -9.44 13.73 6.77
CA GLN A 322 -9.50 15.19 6.74
C GLN A 322 -8.44 15.77 5.81
N ALA A 323 -7.21 15.23 5.84
CA ALA A 323 -6.14 15.69 4.94
C ALA A 323 -6.46 15.38 3.47
N ALA A 324 -7.03 14.20 3.19
CA ALA A 324 -7.48 13.82 1.85
C ALA A 324 -8.67 14.67 1.38
N GLN A 325 -9.64 14.94 2.26
CA GLN A 325 -10.81 15.77 1.98
C GLN A 325 -10.40 17.20 1.66
N ARG A 326 -9.51 17.81 2.45
CA ARG A 326 -8.99 19.16 2.18
C ARG A 326 -8.36 19.23 0.78
N HIS A 327 -7.50 18.26 0.44
CA HIS A 327 -6.85 18.20 -0.87
C HIS A 327 -7.89 18.05 -2.01
N LEU A 328 -8.82 17.09 -1.92
CA LEU A 328 -9.87 16.92 -2.94
C LEU A 328 -10.74 18.17 -3.08
N ARG A 329 -11.17 18.76 -1.96
CA ARG A 329 -11.99 19.98 -1.94
C ARG A 329 -11.27 21.15 -2.60
N ALA A 330 -9.99 21.36 -2.30
CA ALA A 330 -9.18 22.40 -2.93
C ALA A 330 -9.08 22.24 -4.46
N LEU A 331 -9.02 20.99 -4.96
CA LEU A 331 -9.02 20.73 -6.40
C LEU A 331 -10.40 20.97 -7.03
N LEU A 332 -11.48 20.57 -6.37
CA LEU A 332 -12.85 20.75 -6.87
C LEU A 332 -13.26 22.23 -6.93
N LEU A 333 -12.82 23.03 -5.97
CA LEU A 333 -13.13 24.47 -5.93
C LEU A 333 -12.26 25.30 -6.88
N ASP A 334 -11.09 24.81 -7.28
CA ASP A 334 -10.18 25.54 -8.16
C ASP A 334 -10.77 25.75 -9.58
N PRO A 335 -11.02 27.00 -10.00
CA PRO A 335 -11.62 27.30 -11.30
C PRO A 335 -10.72 26.96 -12.49
N ARG A 336 -9.43 26.66 -12.27
CA ARG A 336 -8.52 26.20 -13.33
C ARG A 336 -8.83 24.77 -13.80
N TYR A 337 -9.50 23.98 -12.95
CA TYR A 337 -9.87 22.60 -13.27
C TYR A 337 -11.30 22.51 -13.78
N ALA A 338 -11.43 22.05 -15.03
CA ALA A 338 -12.72 21.70 -15.62
C ALA A 338 -13.15 20.28 -15.23
N ALA A 339 -12.21 19.45 -14.78
CA ALA A 339 -12.46 18.09 -14.31
C ALA A 339 -11.46 17.67 -13.22
N VAL A 340 -11.94 16.92 -12.25
CA VAL A 340 -11.13 16.30 -11.20
C VAL A 340 -11.40 14.80 -11.19
N TYR A 341 -10.33 14.02 -11.17
CA TYR A 341 -10.35 12.56 -11.05
C TYR A 341 -9.61 12.15 -9.78
N VAL A 342 -10.02 11.03 -9.19
CA VAL A 342 -9.33 10.43 -8.05
C VAL A 342 -8.90 9.03 -8.44
N ALA A 343 -7.65 8.68 -8.21
CA ALA A 343 -7.10 7.36 -8.46
C ALA A 343 -6.61 6.76 -7.14
N GLY A 344 -7.12 5.60 -6.75
CA GLY A 344 -6.74 4.93 -5.51
C GLY A 344 -6.25 3.51 -5.76
N HIS A 345 -5.06 3.20 -5.23
CA HIS A 345 -4.49 1.85 -5.22
C HIS A 345 -4.68 1.20 -3.85
N SER A 346 -5.06 -0.07 -3.78
CA SER A 346 -5.09 -0.82 -2.51
C SER A 346 -5.88 -0.07 -1.44
N LEU A 347 -5.34 0.13 -0.22
CA LEU A 347 -5.99 0.93 0.82
C LEU A 347 -6.28 2.38 0.39
N GLY A 348 -5.48 2.97 -0.50
CA GLY A 348 -5.72 4.27 -1.11
C GLY A 348 -7.03 4.35 -1.90
N SER A 349 -7.53 3.23 -2.44
CA SER A 349 -8.87 3.17 -3.07
C SER A 349 -10.01 3.34 -2.06
N VAL A 350 -9.79 2.89 -0.83
CA VAL A 350 -10.75 3.02 0.27
C VAL A 350 -10.76 4.44 0.79
N ILE A 351 -9.56 5.02 0.98
CA ILE A 351 -9.38 6.44 1.31
C ILE A 351 -10.06 7.30 0.25
N ALA A 352 -9.79 7.07 -1.03
CA ALA A 352 -10.42 7.81 -2.13
C ALA A 352 -11.96 7.76 -2.09
N TYR A 353 -12.54 6.57 -1.91
CA TYR A 353 -13.98 6.38 -1.83
C TYR A 353 -14.58 7.09 -0.59
N ASP A 354 -13.97 6.92 0.58
CA ASP A 354 -14.41 7.57 1.82
C ASP A 354 -14.30 9.10 1.73
N THR A 355 -13.22 9.62 1.13
CA THR A 355 -13.02 11.06 0.89
C THR A 355 -14.12 11.65 -0.01
N ILE A 356 -14.51 10.94 -1.08
CA ILE A 356 -15.66 11.36 -1.91
C ILE A 356 -16.96 11.30 -1.10
N GLY A 357 -17.12 10.29 -0.24
CA GLY A 357 -18.23 10.21 0.70
C GLY A 357 -18.32 11.42 1.63
N LEU A 358 -17.19 11.90 2.16
CA LEU A 358 -17.14 13.13 2.98
C LEU A 358 -17.53 14.38 2.18
N ALA A 359 -17.05 14.51 0.94
CA ALA A 359 -17.46 15.59 0.04
C ALA A 359 -18.98 15.61 -0.22
N VAL A 360 -19.59 14.42 -0.39
CA VAL A 360 -21.05 14.28 -0.52
C VAL A 360 -21.78 14.71 0.75
N ARG A 361 -21.26 14.37 1.94
CA ARG A 361 -21.84 14.77 3.22
C ARG A 361 -21.76 16.28 3.43
N GLU A 362 -20.63 16.91 3.09
CA GLU A 362 -20.43 18.36 3.17
C GLU A 362 -21.41 19.13 2.27
N MET A 363 -21.63 18.64 1.04
CA MET A 363 -22.63 19.21 0.14
C MET A 363 -24.06 19.05 0.69
N ARG A 364 -24.34 17.96 1.41
CA ARG A 364 -25.68 17.65 1.95
C ARG A 364 -25.96 18.24 3.32
N SER A 365 -24.98 18.83 4.00
CA SER A 365 -25.21 19.39 5.33
C SER A 365 -26.22 20.54 5.25
N ASP A 366 -27.02 20.68 6.30
CA ASP A 366 -28.07 21.68 6.36
C ASP A 366 -27.46 23.09 6.25
N PRO A 367 -27.89 23.95 5.30
CA PRO A 367 -27.46 25.34 5.21
C PRO A 367 -27.77 26.14 6.49
N ASP A 368 -28.83 25.79 7.20
CA ASP A 368 -29.32 26.51 8.37
C ASP A 368 -28.62 26.11 9.67
N SER A 369 -27.96 24.95 9.69
CA SER A 369 -27.19 24.47 10.84
C SER A 369 -25.73 24.94 10.87
N ALA A 370 -25.30 25.79 9.92
CA ALA A 370 -23.94 26.30 9.89
C ALA A 370 -23.74 27.41 10.94
N ASP A 371 -22.69 27.27 11.77
CA ASP A 371 -22.31 28.26 12.78
C ASP A 371 -22.20 29.67 12.15
N PRO A 372 -22.91 30.69 12.69
CA PRO A 372 -22.82 32.06 12.23
C PRO A 372 -21.39 32.62 12.14
N ALA A 373 -20.47 32.17 13.00
CA ALA A 373 -19.06 32.57 12.94
C ALA A 373 -18.31 31.97 11.72
N VAL A 374 -18.83 30.88 11.14
CA VAL A 374 -18.33 30.25 9.91
C VAL A 374 -19.08 30.80 8.67
N ARG A 375 -20.19 31.53 8.87
CA ARG A 375 -20.96 32.19 7.79
C ARG A 375 -20.29 33.45 7.25
N SER A 376 -19.39 34.08 8.01
CA SER A 376 -18.64 35.27 7.62
C SER A 376 -17.15 34.93 7.43
N ASP A 377 -16.66 35.07 6.19
CA ASP A 377 -15.25 35.05 5.76
C ASP A 377 -14.59 33.72 5.30
N GLY A 378 -15.32 32.82 4.64
CA GLY A 378 -14.69 31.69 3.92
C GLY A 378 -15.29 31.39 2.54
N PRO A 379 -14.55 31.51 1.42
CA PRO A 379 -14.97 31.07 0.08
C PRO A 379 -15.06 29.53 -0.08
N ASP A 380 -15.11 28.78 1.03
CA ASP A 380 -14.56 27.44 1.05
C ASP A 380 -15.56 26.29 1.04
N ARG A 381 -16.87 26.46 1.31
CA ARG A 381 -17.79 25.30 1.36
C ARG A 381 -17.98 24.67 -0.02
N LEU A 382 -17.90 23.33 -0.12
CA LEU A 382 -18.06 22.63 -1.40
C LEU A 382 -19.46 22.84 -2.00
N THR A 383 -19.54 23.58 -3.10
CA THR A 383 -20.80 23.84 -3.82
C THR A 383 -21.18 22.65 -4.71
N ARG A 384 -22.46 22.55 -5.10
CA ARG A 384 -22.92 21.56 -6.07
C ARG A 384 -22.16 21.64 -7.39
N ALA A 385 -21.94 22.86 -7.90
CA ALA A 385 -21.18 23.11 -9.11
C ALA A 385 -19.70 22.68 -8.99
N GLY A 386 -19.09 22.88 -7.82
CA GLY A 386 -17.74 22.37 -7.52
C GLY A 386 -17.70 20.84 -7.50
N PHE A 387 -18.67 20.19 -6.83
CA PHE A 387 -18.78 18.73 -6.80
C PHE A 387 -19.04 18.13 -8.18
N ASP A 388 -19.79 18.82 -9.06
CA ASP A 388 -20.07 18.37 -10.43
C ASP A 388 -18.82 18.32 -11.34
N ARG A 389 -17.71 18.96 -10.92
CA ARG A 389 -16.40 18.83 -11.58
C ARG A 389 -15.71 17.49 -11.29
N LEU A 390 -16.17 16.72 -10.29
CA LEU A 390 -15.67 15.37 -10.04
C LEU A 390 -16.13 14.44 -11.18
N ARG A 391 -15.20 14.10 -12.08
CA ARG A 391 -15.47 13.32 -13.30
C ARG A 391 -15.23 11.83 -13.15
N GLY A 392 -14.47 11.39 -12.16
CA GLY A 392 -14.38 9.95 -11.95
C GLY A 392 -13.50 9.48 -10.80
N LEU A 393 -13.67 8.19 -10.51
CA LEU A 393 -12.92 7.42 -9.54
C LEU A 393 -12.29 6.20 -10.24
N LEU A 394 -10.98 6.08 -10.16
CA LEU A 394 -10.23 4.91 -10.56
C LEU A 394 -9.85 4.12 -9.31
N THR A 395 -10.29 2.86 -9.21
CA THR A 395 -9.87 1.94 -8.16
C THR A 395 -9.10 0.78 -8.77
N PHE A 396 -7.95 0.44 -8.20
CA PHE A 396 -7.18 -0.73 -8.65
C PHE A 396 -6.44 -1.38 -7.49
N GLY A 397 -6.25 -2.69 -7.55
CA GLY A 397 -5.80 -3.41 -6.36
C GLY A 397 -6.80 -3.32 -5.19
N SER A 398 -8.08 -2.97 -5.44
CA SER A 398 -8.96 -2.42 -4.41
C SER A 398 -9.54 -3.48 -3.46
N PRO A 399 -9.41 -3.31 -2.12
CA PRO A 399 -10.06 -4.15 -1.13
C PRO A 399 -11.43 -3.64 -0.70
N LEU A 400 -12.04 -2.66 -1.39
CA LEU A 400 -13.30 -2.03 -0.98
C LEU A 400 -14.41 -3.04 -0.65
N ASP A 401 -14.61 -4.03 -1.53
CA ASP A 401 -15.64 -5.06 -1.36
C ASP A 401 -15.37 -5.94 -0.13
N LYS A 402 -14.09 -6.32 0.07
CA LYS A 402 -13.65 -7.07 1.25
C LYS A 402 -13.83 -6.24 2.51
N ILE A 403 -13.53 -4.95 2.46
CA ILE A 403 -13.68 -4.10 3.63
C ILE A 403 -15.14 -3.96 4.01
N GLN A 404 -16.00 -3.71 3.03
CA GLN A 404 -17.44 -3.69 3.21
C GLN A 404 -17.99 -5.03 3.72
N TYR A 405 -17.39 -6.15 3.31
CA TYR A 405 -17.78 -7.48 3.79
C TYR A 405 -17.37 -7.73 5.25
N PHE A 406 -16.09 -7.52 5.57
CA PHE A 406 -15.50 -7.91 6.86
C PHE A 406 -15.71 -6.90 7.98
N PHE A 407 -15.86 -5.61 7.65
CA PHE A 407 -15.77 -4.53 8.64
C PHE A 407 -16.93 -3.56 8.60
N ARG A 408 -17.99 -3.84 7.83
CA ARG A 408 -19.22 -3.09 7.96
C ARG A 408 -19.67 -3.09 9.42
N THR A 409 -20.14 -1.94 9.88
CA THR A 409 -20.82 -1.86 11.17
C THR A 409 -22.07 -2.76 11.15
N ASP A 410 -22.10 -3.75 12.05
CA ASP A 410 -23.27 -4.63 12.24
C ASP A 410 -24.42 -3.87 12.93
N VAL A 411 -25.60 -3.89 12.30
CA VAL A 411 -26.80 -3.21 12.82
C VAL A 411 -27.91 -4.24 13.02
N ARG A 412 -28.36 -4.41 14.27
CA ARG A 412 -29.44 -5.36 14.62
C ARG A 412 -30.74 -5.00 13.93
N ASP A 413 -31.61 -5.96 13.66
CA ASP A 413 -32.89 -5.74 12.98
C ASP A 413 -33.78 -4.68 13.64
N THR A 414 -33.76 -4.60 14.97
CA THR A 414 -34.47 -3.59 15.77
C THR A 414 -33.96 -2.16 15.60
N GLN A 415 -32.75 -1.96 15.06
CA GLN A 415 -32.12 -0.64 14.92
C GLN A 415 -32.37 -0.01 13.55
N ALA A 416 -33.64 0.08 13.13
CA ALA A 416 -34.04 0.58 11.81
C ALA A 416 -33.55 2.01 11.51
N ILE A 417 -33.60 2.91 12.49
CA ILE A 417 -33.14 4.30 12.34
C ILE A 417 -31.61 4.35 12.14
N ARG A 418 -30.84 3.65 13.00
CA ARG A 418 -29.37 3.58 12.89
C ARG A 418 -28.92 3.02 11.55
N ALA A 419 -29.59 1.98 11.05
CA ALA A 419 -29.28 1.39 9.75
C ALA A 419 -29.44 2.41 8.61
N GLN A 420 -30.51 3.21 8.67
CA GLN A 420 -30.77 4.25 7.68
C GLN A 420 -29.81 5.43 7.80
N ILE A 421 -29.40 5.83 9.02
CA ILE A 421 -28.37 6.86 9.22
C ILE A 421 -27.04 6.40 8.61
N LEU A 422 -26.58 5.19 8.94
CA LEU A 422 -25.33 4.65 8.38
C LEU A 422 -25.40 4.49 6.86
N SER A 423 -26.56 4.11 6.32
CA SER A 423 -26.80 4.08 4.88
C SER A 423 -26.81 5.47 4.25
N SER A 424 -27.30 6.48 4.97
CA SER A 424 -27.25 7.88 4.55
C SER A 424 -25.82 8.45 4.58
N LEU A 425 -24.99 8.00 5.50
CA LEU A 425 -23.62 8.47 5.66
C LEU A 425 -22.66 7.78 4.66
N HIS A 426 -22.80 6.48 4.43
CA HIS A 426 -21.85 5.67 3.64
C HIS A 426 -22.42 5.17 2.30
N GLY A 427 -23.44 5.84 1.78
CA GLY A 427 -24.24 5.36 0.65
C GLY A 427 -23.75 5.73 -0.76
N PHE A 428 -22.66 6.47 -0.93
CA PHE A 428 -22.25 7.00 -2.25
C PHE A 428 -22.02 5.86 -3.25
N ARG A 429 -22.91 5.71 -4.25
CA ARG A 429 -22.87 4.58 -5.21
C ARG A 429 -22.80 3.21 -4.54
N ARG A 430 -23.24 3.06 -3.29
CA ARG A 430 -23.39 1.75 -2.65
C ARG A 430 -24.73 1.15 -3.05
N ARG A 431 -24.77 -0.15 -3.32
CA ARG A 431 -26.03 -0.85 -3.63
C ARG A 431 -26.91 -0.90 -2.39
N ALA A 432 -28.23 -0.94 -2.61
CA ALA A 432 -29.18 -1.05 -1.53
C ALA A 432 -29.01 -2.38 -0.80
N SER A 433 -29.02 -2.35 0.54
CA SER A 433 -28.95 -3.55 1.39
C SER A 433 -30.21 -4.41 1.35
N GLY A 434 -31.27 -3.99 0.63
CA GLY A 434 -32.58 -4.66 0.57
C GLY A 434 -33.28 -4.81 1.91
N ARG A 435 -32.81 -4.13 2.96
CA ARG A 435 -33.37 -4.22 4.30
C ARG A 435 -34.73 -3.52 4.39
N GLU A 436 -35.70 -4.21 4.97
CA GLU A 436 -36.99 -3.62 5.35
C GLU A 436 -36.81 -2.83 6.65
N TYR A 437 -37.28 -1.58 6.67
CA TYR A 437 -37.17 -0.69 7.82
C TYR A 437 -38.48 -0.62 8.65
N GLY A 438 -39.51 -1.38 8.25
CA GLY A 438 -40.84 -1.34 8.85
C GLY A 438 -41.43 0.08 8.85
N ASP A 439 -42.13 0.40 9.94
CA ASP A 439 -42.80 1.70 10.13
C ASP A 439 -41.83 2.86 10.36
N MET A 440 -40.60 2.57 10.79
CA MET A 440 -39.57 3.57 11.11
C MET A 440 -38.77 3.99 9.87
N ARG A 441 -39.44 4.18 8.72
CA ARG A 441 -38.80 4.52 7.45
C ARG A 441 -38.58 6.04 7.34
N LEU A 442 -37.32 6.46 7.23
CA LEU A 442 -36.97 7.85 6.97
C LEU A 442 -37.43 8.26 5.57
N ALA A 443 -37.64 9.57 5.38
CA ALA A 443 -37.86 10.16 4.07
C ALA A 443 -36.77 9.72 3.07
N ARG A 444 -37.15 9.57 1.80
CA ARG A 444 -36.26 9.03 0.77
C ARG A 444 -35.05 9.96 0.59
N TYR A 445 -33.88 9.52 1.04
CA TYR A 445 -32.61 10.19 0.80
C TYR A 445 -31.92 9.52 -0.40
N ARG A 446 -31.48 10.34 -1.37
CA ARG A 446 -30.67 9.86 -2.49
C ARG A 446 -29.26 10.41 -2.34
N MET A 447 -28.25 9.57 -2.55
CA MET A 447 -26.89 10.07 -2.67
C MET A 447 -26.71 10.72 -4.03
N PRO A 448 -26.49 12.04 -4.11
CA PRO A 448 -26.16 12.67 -5.37
C PRO A 448 -24.84 12.11 -5.88
N ALA A 449 -24.81 11.76 -7.16
CA ALA A 449 -23.58 11.58 -7.92
C ALA A 449 -23.44 12.76 -8.88
N PRO A 450 -22.21 13.16 -9.24
CA PRO A 450 -21.99 14.08 -10.34
C PRO A 450 -22.56 13.47 -11.63
N PRO A 451 -23.21 14.27 -12.51
CA PRO A 451 -23.91 13.76 -13.69
C PRO A 451 -22.98 13.05 -14.67
N ARG A 452 -21.72 13.50 -14.77
CA ARG A 452 -20.70 12.96 -15.68
C ARG A 452 -19.62 12.16 -14.94
N PHE A 453 -19.97 11.57 -13.79
CA PHE A 453 -19.03 10.77 -13.00
C PHE A 453 -18.93 9.34 -13.53
N LEU A 454 -17.71 8.87 -13.76
CA LEU A 454 -17.41 7.48 -14.15
C LEU A 454 -16.47 6.79 -13.16
N TRP A 455 -16.85 5.60 -12.72
CA TRP A 455 -16.05 4.74 -11.86
C TRP A 455 -15.50 3.56 -12.66
N LEU A 456 -14.17 3.50 -12.79
CA LEU A 456 -13.43 2.36 -13.31
C LEU A 456 -12.78 1.56 -12.15
N ASN A 457 -13.07 0.27 -12.06
CA ASN A 457 -12.36 -0.67 -11.19
C ASN A 457 -11.52 -1.63 -12.03
N VAL A 458 -10.21 -1.71 -11.76
CA VAL A 458 -9.31 -2.68 -12.39
C VAL A 458 -8.80 -3.67 -11.33
N PHE A 459 -9.10 -4.95 -11.52
CA PHE A 459 -8.82 -5.99 -10.52
C PHE A 459 -8.22 -7.25 -11.16
N SER A 460 -7.68 -8.14 -10.32
CA SER A 460 -7.14 -9.42 -10.76
C SER A 460 -7.56 -10.52 -9.80
N CYS A 461 -8.01 -11.66 -10.32
CA CYS A 461 -8.39 -12.79 -9.47
C CYS A 461 -7.20 -13.44 -8.74
N VAL A 462 -5.96 -13.20 -9.22
CA VAL A 462 -4.74 -13.70 -8.57
C VAL A 462 -4.15 -12.72 -7.56
N ASP A 463 -4.66 -11.48 -7.52
CA ASP A 463 -4.28 -10.52 -6.49
C ASP A 463 -5.12 -10.82 -5.22
N PRO A 464 -4.50 -11.23 -4.10
CA PRO A 464 -5.21 -11.61 -2.89
C PRO A 464 -5.94 -10.43 -2.23
N VAL A 465 -5.62 -9.19 -2.59
CA VAL A 465 -6.24 -7.97 -2.05
C VAL A 465 -7.39 -7.51 -2.93
N SER A 466 -7.22 -7.48 -4.25
CA SER A 466 -8.27 -6.98 -5.14
C SER A 466 -9.40 -7.97 -5.41
N GLY A 467 -10.46 -7.47 -6.01
CA GLY A 467 -11.62 -8.23 -6.43
C GLY A 467 -12.57 -7.37 -7.26
N ARG A 468 -13.58 -8.05 -7.81
CA ARG A 468 -14.75 -7.38 -8.37
C ARG A 468 -15.49 -6.65 -7.24
N LEU A 469 -15.97 -5.44 -7.51
CA LEU A 469 -16.76 -4.64 -6.57
C LEU A 469 -18.23 -4.93 -6.82
N ASP A 470 -18.84 -5.78 -5.99
CA ASP A 470 -20.23 -6.23 -6.14
C ASP A 470 -21.18 -5.50 -5.18
N TYR A 471 -20.69 -4.95 -4.07
CA TYR A 471 -21.46 -4.09 -3.16
C TYR A 471 -21.65 -2.65 -3.68
N PHE A 472 -20.98 -2.29 -4.78
CA PHE A 472 -20.94 -0.93 -5.32
C PHE A 472 -21.48 -0.87 -6.76
N SER A 473 -22.03 0.29 -7.12
CA SER A 473 -22.48 0.62 -8.47
C SER A 473 -21.32 1.25 -9.25
N VAL A 474 -20.46 0.39 -9.78
CA VAL A 474 -19.30 0.72 -10.61
C VAL A 474 -19.68 0.67 -12.08
N ASP A 475 -19.24 1.66 -12.88
CA ASP A 475 -19.61 1.77 -14.29
C ASP A 475 -18.80 0.82 -15.18
N GLN A 476 -17.51 0.64 -14.89
CA GLN A 476 -16.61 -0.24 -15.64
C GLN A 476 -15.78 -1.10 -14.68
N GLN A 477 -15.79 -2.41 -14.90
CA GLN A 477 -14.96 -3.36 -14.14
C GLN A 477 -14.11 -4.20 -15.09
N VAL A 478 -12.79 -4.04 -15.00
CA VAL A 478 -11.83 -4.69 -15.89
C VAL A 478 -11.01 -5.71 -15.11
N HIS A 479 -10.97 -6.94 -15.60
CA HIS A 479 -10.14 -8.00 -15.05
C HIS A 479 -8.81 -8.08 -15.82
N LEU A 480 -7.69 -8.02 -15.10
CA LEU A 480 -6.34 -8.25 -15.63
C LEU A 480 -5.73 -9.51 -15.03
N TRP A 481 -5.16 -10.36 -15.87
CA TRP A 481 -4.42 -11.53 -15.42
C TRP A 481 -2.93 -11.22 -15.23
N PHE A 482 -2.37 -11.67 -14.09
CA PHE A 482 -0.95 -11.62 -13.78
C PHE A 482 -0.42 -13.04 -13.54
N ALA A 483 0.77 -13.36 -14.05
CA ALA A 483 1.35 -14.70 -13.92
C ALA A 483 1.84 -15.04 -12.50
N ARG A 484 2.15 -14.03 -11.67
CA ARG A 484 2.75 -14.21 -10.34
C ARG A 484 1.84 -13.63 -9.25
N PRO A 485 1.08 -14.46 -8.51
CA PRO A 485 0.13 -13.99 -7.49
C PRO A 485 0.76 -13.07 -6.44
N LEU A 486 1.96 -13.40 -5.96
CA LEU A 486 2.68 -12.62 -4.93
C LEU A 486 3.04 -11.20 -5.38
N ASN A 487 3.21 -10.98 -6.70
CA ASN A 487 3.57 -9.67 -7.25
C ASN A 487 2.39 -9.02 -8.00
N ALA A 488 1.26 -9.72 -8.16
CA ALA A 488 0.11 -9.25 -8.92
C ALA A 488 -0.41 -7.90 -8.39
N HIS A 489 -0.42 -7.74 -7.07
CA HIS A 489 -0.90 -6.52 -6.40
C HIS A 489 -0.09 -5.26 -6.74
N LEU A 490 1.22 -5.40 -6.97
CA LEU A 490 2.09 -4.31 -7.41
C LEU A 490 2.25 -4.25 -8.94
N GLY A 491 1.81 -5.31 -9.64
CA GLY A 491 1.93 -5.44 -11.09
C GLY A 491 1.23 -4.32 -11.86
N TYR A 492 0.10 -3.80 -11.35
CA TYR A 492 -0.65 -2.70 -11.97
C TYR A 492 0.22 -1.49 -12.31
N TRP A 493 1.15 -1.11 -11.42
CA TRP A 493 1.99 0.07 -11.59
C TRP A 493 2.91 0.02 -12.82
N THR A 494 3.18 -1.19 -13.32
CA THR A 494 4.09 -1.43 -14.45
C THR A 494 3.39 -2.01 -15.68
N ASP A 495 2.14 -2.47 -15.54
CA ASP A 495 1.40 -3.11 -16.63
C ASP A 495 0.86 -2.08 -17.61
N ARG A 496 1.22 -2.22 -18.88
CA ARG A 496 0.77 -1.31 -19.95
C ARG A 496 -0.75 -1.41 -20.20
N ARG A 497 -1.33 -2.61 -20.13
CA ARG A 497 -2.77 -2.83 -20.38
C ARG A 497 -3.61 -2.11 -19.35
N PHE A 498 -3.14 -2.05 -18.09
CA PHE A 498 -3.76 -1.23 -17.05
C PHE A 498 -3.87 0.23 -17.48
N TYR A 499 -2.77 0.86 -17.89
CA TYR A 499 -2.78 2.26 -18.31
C TYR A 499 -3.55 2.52 -19.61
N GLU A 500 -3.63 1.55 -20.52
CA GLU A 500 -4.49 1.63 -21.71
C GLU A 500 -5.97 1.78 -21.29
N HIS A 501 -6.44 0.97 -20.34
CA HIS A 501 -7.79 1.12 -19.79
C HIS A 501 -7.99 2.45 -19.04
N VAL A 502 -6.99 2.92 -18.29
CA VAL A 502 -7.04 4.22 -17.60
C VAL A 502 -7.18 5.36 -18.60
N VAL A 503 -6.40 5.37 -19.69
CA VAL A 503 -6.47 6.41 -20.72
C VAL A 503 -7.80 6.37 -21.46
N THR A 504 -8.31 5.18 -21.81
CA THR A 504 -9.64 5.02 -22.41
C THR A 504 -10.73 5.58 -21.50
N TRP A 505 -10.64 5.31 -20.19
CA TRP A 505 -11.56 5.85 -19.21
C TRP A 505 -11.44 7.38 -19.06
N LEU A 506 -10.24 7.94 -18.99
CA LEU A 506 -10.04 9.40 -18.95
C LEU A 506 -10.63 10.11 -20.18
N ARG A 507 -10.54 9.48 -21.35
CA ARG A 507 -11.08 10.02 -22.62
C ARG A 507 -12.57 9.75 -22.82
N SER A 508 -13.20 8.99 -21.95
CA SER A 508 -14.61 8.64 -22.11
C SER A 508 -15.54 9.83 -21.83
N ASN A 509 -16.61 9.93 -22.61
CA ASN A 509 -17.67 10.92 -22.44
C ASN A 509 -18.92 10.18 -21.96
N PRO A 510 -19.27 10.25 -20.66
CA PRO A 510 -20.54 9.72 -20.20
C PRO A 510 -21.68 10.49 -20.88
N ARG A 511 -22.65 9.74 -21.41
CA ARG A 511 -23.83 10.29 -22.09
C ARG A 511 -24.77 10.97 -21.11
#